data_AF-A0A537QHN1-F1
#
_entry.id   AF-A0A537QHN1-F1
#
_cell.length_a   1.000
_cell.length_b   1.000
_cell.length_c   1.000
_cell.angle_alpha   90.00
_cell.angle_beta   90.00
_cell.angle_gamma   90.00
#
_symmetry.space_group_name_H-M   'P 1'
#
loop_
_entity.id
_entity.type
_entity.pdbx_description
1 polymer ?
#
loop_
_entity_poly.entity_id
_entity_poly.type
_entity_poly.pdbx_seq_one_letter_code
_entity_poly.pdbx_strand_id
1 'polypeptide(L)' 'MSRRRVGSRSSATATVLNGSGAVTPETALRFGRLVKGEPALYVRMQARCNPWLAEQRLKDQLDRIEPAV' A
#
# COMPACT_ATOMS: atom_id res chain seq x y z
N MET A 1 28.77 15.48 -18.10
CA MET A 1 27.93 15.20 -16.91
C MET A 1 26.48 15.00 -17.34
N SER A 2 26.03 13.77 -17.62
CA SER A 2 24.65 13.50 -18.01
C SER A 2 23.82 13.11 -16.77
N ARG A 3 22.96 14.01 -16.31
CA ARG A 3 22.04 13.78 -15.19
C ARG A 3 20.78 13.11 -15.74
N ARG A 4 20.80 11.78 -15.91
CA ARG A 4 19.59 11.00 -16.21
C ARG A 4 18.60 11.16 -15.06
N ARG A 5 17.68 12.13 -15.15
CA ARG A 5 16.40 12.11 -14.42
C ARG A 5 15.42 11.21 -15.18
N VAL A 6 15.77 9.95 -15.30
CA VAL A 6 14.80 8.91 -15.66
C VAL A 6 14.79 7.98 -14.46
N GLY A 7 14.17 8.47 -13.39
CA GLY A 7 13.59 7.56 -12.41
C GLY A 7 12.54 6.79 -13.18
N SER A 8 12.90 5.61 -13.66
CA SER A 8 11.94 4.60 -14.11
C SER A 8 10.78 4.64 -13.12
N ARG A 9 9.57 4.99 -13.59
CA ARG A 9 8.35 4.68 -12.83
C ARG A 9 8.37 3.17 -12.73
N SER A 10 8.99 2.63 -11.68
CA SER A 10 8.99 1.20 -11.46
C SER A 10 7.54 0.77 -11.49
N SER A 11 7.22 -0.34 -12.16
CA SER A 11 5.85 -0.84 -12.29
C SER A 11 5.09 -0.74 -10.97
N ALA A 12 5.75 -1.09 -9.87
CA ALA A 12 5.27 -0.92 -8.49
C ALA A 12 4.76 0.49 -8.14
N THR A 13 5.47 1.56 -8.52
CA THR A 13 5.00 2.94 -8.30
C THR A 13 3.79 3.28 -9.17
N ALA A 14 3.75 2.79 -10.41
CA ALA A 14 2.59 2.97 -11.29
C ALA A 14 1.36 2.19 -10.79
N THR A 15 1.57 1.00 -10.22
CA THR A 15 0.52 0.16 -9.63
C THR A 15 0.00 0.74 -8.30
N VAL A 16 0.83 1.45 -7.54
CA VAL A 16 0.34 2.22 -6.39
C VAL A 16 -0.46 3.44 -6.85
N LEU A 17 0.02 4.16 -7.87
CA LEU A 17 -0.67 5.34 -8.42
C LEU A 17 -2.04 5.02 -9.04
N ASN A 18 -2.19 3.84 -9.65
CA ASN A 18 -3.45 3.39 -10.22
C ASN A 18 -4.34 2.62 -9.21
N GLY A 19 -3.95 2.58 -7.93
CA GLY A 19 -4.70 1.91 -6.86
C GLY A 19 -4.80 0.38 -6.98
N SER A 20 -4.07 -0.24 -7.92
CA SER A 20 -4.16 -1.68 -8.20
C SER A 20 -3.15 -2.53 -7.42
N GLY A 21 -2.28 -1.89 -6.61
CA GLY A 21 -1.19 -2.54 -5.89
C GLY A 21 -1.12 -2.08 -4.45
N ALA A 22 -0.76 -2.99 -3.55
CA ALA A 22 -0.57 -2.66 -2.15
C ALA A 22 0.62 -1.71 -1.97
N VAL A 23 0.47 -0.70 -1.11
CA VAL A 23 1.56 0.16 -0.69
C VAL A 23 2.49 -0.61 0.26
N THR A 24 3.63 -1.05 -0.26
CA THR A 24 4.75 -1.56 0.55
C THR A 24 5.62 -0.41 1.07
N PRO A 25 6.46 -0.60 2.10
CA PRO A 25 7.41 0.42 2.57
C PRO A 25 8.31 0.98 1.46
N GLU A 26 8.78 0.14 0.53
CA GLU A 26 9.64 0.54 -0.59
C GLU A 26 8.88 1.44 -1.57
N THR A 27 7.62 1.11 -1.87
CA THR A 27 6.79 1.96 -2.74
C THR A 27 6.42 3.27 -2.06
N ALA A 28 6.17 3.27 -0.75
CA ALA A 28 5.91 4.47 0.03
C ALA A 28 7.12 5.44 0.04
N LEU A 29 8.34 4.92 0.17
CA LEU A 29 9.57 5.73 0.07
C LEU A 29 9.72 6.37 -1.30
N ARG A 30 9.54 5.57 -2.38
CA ARG A 30 9.61 6.06 -3.76
C ARG A 30 8.53 7.11 -4.05
N PHE A 31 7.31 6.85 -3.58
CA PHE A 31 6.17 7.75 -3.77
C PHE A 31 6.34 9.04 -2.97
N GLY A 32 6.66 8.96 -1.69
CA GLY A 32 6.91 10.14 -0.85
C GLY A 32 8.02 11.03 -1.40
N ARG A 33 9.09 10.45 -1.95
CA ARG A 33 10.14 11.21 -2.64
C ARG A 33 9.65 11.91 -3.91
N LEU A 34 8.75 11.27 -4.67
CA LEU A 34 8.19 11.81 -5.91
C LEU A 34 7.24 12.99 -5.65
N VAL A 35 6.36 12.87 -4.65
CA VAL A 35 5.31 13.87 -4.36
C VAL A 35 5.66 14.80 -3.21
N LYS A 36 6.87 14.69 -2.63
CA LYS A 36 7.29 15.38 -1.40
C LYS A 36 6.33 15.14 -0.23
N GLY A 37 5.82 13.91 -0.12
CA GLY A 37 4.93 13.47 0.94
C GLY A 37 5.62 12.54 1.95
N GLU A 38 5.01 12.37 3.13
CA GLU A 38 5.54 11.55 4.21
C GLU A 38 5.31 10.04 3.96
N PRO A 39 6.37 9.23 3.73
CA PRO A 39 6.22 7.78 3.45
C PRO A 39 5.43 7.03 4.53
N ALA A 40 5.65 7.39 5.80
CA ALA A 40 4.97 6.77 6.95
C ALA A 40 3.44 6.97 6.93
N LEU A 41 2.94 8.03 6.28
CA LEU A 41 1.50 8.24 6.13
C LEU A 41 0.88 7.14 5.26
N TYR A 42 1.50 6.83 4.11
CA TYR A 42 0.96 5.87 3.15
C TYR A 42 1.01 4.43 3.66
N VAL A 43 2.07 4.07 4.40
CA VAL A 43 2.14 2.77 5.09
C VAL A 43 1.03 2.64 6.14
N ARG A 44 0.81 3.68 6.95
CA ARG A 44 -0.29 3.69 7.95
C ARG A 44 -1.66 3.59 7.29
N MET A 45 -1.86 4.24 6.15
CA MET A 45 -3.09 4.12 5.38
C MET A 45 -3.33 2.67 4.94
N GLN A 46 -2.32 2.02 4.33
CA GLN A 46 -2.43 0.63 3.90
C GLN A 46 -2.67 -0.32 5.07
N ALA A 47 -1.98 -0.11 6.21
CA ALA A 47 -2.15 -0.92 7.42
C ALA A 47 -3.57 -0.82 8.01
N ARG A 48 -4.31 0.27 7.76
CA ARG A 48 -5.72 0.41 8.15
C ARG A 48 -6.68 -0.16 7.12
N CYS A 49 -6.40 0.01 5.82
CA CYS A 49 -7.24 -0.54 4.75
C CYS A 49 -7.17 -2.06 4.68
N ASN A 50 -6.01 -2.66 4.96
CA ASN A 50 -5.81 -4.11 4.85
C ASN A 50 -6.76 -4.92 5.76
N PRO A 51 -6.88 -4.65 7.07
CA PRO A 51 -7.84 -5.32 7.94
C PRO A 51 -9.28 -5.13 7.47
N TRP A 52 -9.67 -3.90 7.13
CA TRP A 52 -11.03 -3.62 6.66
C TRP A 52 -11.37 -4.43 5.39
N LEU A 53 -10.48 -4.45 4.39
CA LEU A 53 -10.69 -5.28 3.19
C LEU A 53 -10.73 -6.78 3.52
N ALA A 54 -9.90 -7.23 4.46
CA ALA A 54 -9.90 -8.63 4.89
C ALA A 54 -11.21 -8.99 5.61
N GLU A 55 -11.70 -8.15 6.51
CA GLU A 55 -12.99 -8.32 7.20
C GLU A 55 -14.14 -8.45 6.21
N GLN A 56 -14.21 -7.54 5.22
CA GLN A 56 -15.26 -7.59 4.21
C GLN A 56 -15.19 -8.85 3.33
N ARG A 57 -13.99 -9.34 3.02
CA ARG A 57 -13.79 -10.57 2.24
C ARG A 57 -14.07 -11.85 3.03
N LEU A 58 -13.82 -11.81 4.33
CA LEU A 58 -13.91 -12.97 5.23
C LEU A 58 -15.18 -12.96 6.07
N LYS A 59 -16.10 -12.01 5.84
CA LYS A 59 -17.28 -11.79 6.67
C LYS A 59 -17.99 -13.10 7.08
N ASP A 60 -18.41 -13.90 6.11
CA ASP A 60 -19.14 -15.14 6.37
C ASP A 60 -18.31 -16.22 7.08
N GLN A 61 -16.98 -16.18 6.92
CA GLN A 61 -16.06 -17.09 7.61
C GLN A 61 -15.85 -16.65 9.06
N LEU A 62 -15.66 -15.35 9.29
CA LEU A 62 -15.52 -14.76 10.62
C LEU A 62 -16.80 -14.96 11.45
N ASP A 63 -17.99 -14.82 10.84
CA ASP A 63 -19.29 -15.03 11.49
C ASP A 63 -19.48 -16.49 11.98
N ARG A 64 -18.65 -17.45 11.51
CA ARG A 64 -18.68 -18.87 11.91
C ARG A 64 -17.59 -19.26 12.91
N ILE A 65 -16.66 -18.35 13.23
CA ILE A 65 -15.57 -18.62 14.17
C ILE A 65 -16.07 -18.31 15.58
N GLU A 66 -16.14 -19.34 16.43
CA GLU A 66 -16.40 -19.16 17.85
C GLU A 66 -15.08 -18.86 18.59
N PRO A 67 -15.05 -17.88 19.51
CA PRO A 67 -13.88 -17.63 20.35
C PRO A 67 -13.53 -18.87 21.16
N ALA A 68 -12.25 -19.26 21.17
CA ALA A 68 -11.77 -20.23 22.12
C ALA A 68 -11.84 -19.61 23.53
N VAL A 69 -12.80 -20.09 24.33
CA VAL A 69 -12.90 -19.84 25.78
C VAL A 69 -11.86 -20.63 26.55
#